data_AF-A0A263D723-F1
#
_entry.id   AF-A0A263D723-F1
#
_cell.length_a   1.000
_cell.length_b   1.000
_cell.length_c   1.000
_cell.angle_alpha   90.00
_cell.angle_beta   90.00
_cell.angle_gamma   90.00
#
_symmetry.space_group_name_H-M   'P 1'
#
loop_
_entity.id
_entity.type
_entity.pdbx_description
1 polymer ?
#
loop_
_entity_poly.entity_id
_entity_poly.type
_entity_poly.pdbx_seq_one_letter_code
_entity_poly.pdbx_strand_id
1 'polypeptide(L)'
;MRTARPSGARRRQRERSPVRMLQEALSDVLLDQPGVLPAGCLLCLGFGLIAWFSAEHLGWSRGPAVLAATGLAVAVSVTLMRFGSPMPDHPSVRHAGECRANSFSLRGVQQWLNLVMLAPFGFLATIAVRRAGPVMFASASISAAIEFAQAYTGLGFCESQDFLNNTAGAVAAALAARALLSASDLRDRHLLQHRGGRHRMTRDTAARRTAHARAIVARHAENWRRTPAARAGGTRDPGGGW
;
A
#
# COMPACT_ATOMS: atom_id res chain seq x y z
N MET A 1 -61.65 -0.59 -10.69
CA MET A 1 -60.20 -0.29 -10.76
C MET A 1 -59.60 -0.40 -9.35
N ARG A 2 -58.79 -1.43 -9.07
CA ARG A 2 -58.04 -1.56 -7.80
C ARG A 2 -56.63 -1.00 -8.02
N THR A 3 -56.28 0.06 -7.29
CA THR A 3 -54.92 0.58 -7.22
C THR A 3 -54.05 -0.39 -6.43
N ALA A 4 -53.17 -1.13 -7.12
CA ALA A 4 -52.21 -2.01 -6.47
C ALA A 4 -51.25 -1.16 -5.62
N ARG A 5 -51.30 -1.30 -4.29
CA ARG A 5 -50.32 -0.70 -3.38
C ARG A 5 -48.93 -1.24 -3.73
N PRO A 6 -47.98 -0.41 -4.18
CA PRO A 6 -46.62 -0.86 -4.29
C PRO A 6 -45.98 -0.88 -2.90
N SER A 7 -44.93 -1.69 -2.76
CA SER A 7 -43.68 -1.26 -2.12
C SER A 7 -43.51 -1.37 -0.60
N GLY A 8 -43.84 -2.51 0.01
CA GLY A 8 -43.15 -2.95 1.24
C GLY A 8 -41.71 -3.41 0.97
N ALA A 9 -41.49 -4.16 -0.12
CA ALA A 9 -40.20 -4.78 -0.44
C ALA A 9 -39.12 -3.77 -0.88
N ARG A 10 -39.47 -2.71 -1.63
CA ARG A 10 -38.51 -1.70 -2.09
C ARG A 10 -37.93 -0.84 -0.96
N ARG A 11 -38.67 -0.66 0.15
CA ARG A 11 -38.19 0.15 1.28
C ARG A 11 -37.10 -0.58 2.08
N ARG A 12 -37.16 -1.92 2.18
CA ARG A 12 -36.16 -2.73 2.90
C ARG A 12 -34.80 -2.83 2.18
N GLN A 13 -34.75 -2.62 0.87
CA GLN A 13 -33.49 -2.65 0.11
C GLN A 13 -32.64 -1.39 0.30
N ARG A 14 -33.22 -0.28 0.77
CA ARG A 14 -32.56 1.03 0.82
C ARG A 14 -31.69 1.26 2.06
N GLU A 15 -31.75 0.39 3.07
CA GLU A 15 -31.03 0.54 4.34
C GLU A 15 -29.97 -0.54 4.60
N ARG A 16 -29.72 -1.44 3.65
CA ARG A 16 -28.64 -2.41 3.82
C ARG A 16 -27.29 -1.68 3.74
N SER A 17 -26.50 -1.76 4.81
CA SER A 17 -25.13 -1.25 4.82
C SER A 17 -24.30 -1.93 3.72
N PRO A 18 -23.44 -1.22 2.98
CA PRO A 18 -22.54 -1.79 1.98
C PRO A 18 -21.74 -3.00 2.51
N VAL A 19 -21.35 -2.95 3.79
CA VAL A 19 -20.61 -4.04 4.45
C VAL A 19 -21.44 -5.32 4.52
N ARG A 20 -22.75 -5.22 4.85
CA ARG A 20 -23.63 -6.39 4.90
C ARG A 20 -23.86 -6.97 3.51
N MET A 21 -24.00 -6.13 2.49
CA MET A 21 -24.14 -6.60 1.11
C MET A 21 -22.89 -7.35 0.64
N LEU A 22 -21.69 -6.87 0.97
CA LEU A 22 -20.44 -7.55 0.63
C LEU A 22 -20.31 -8.88 1.37
N GLN A 23 -20.70 -8.92 2.64
CA GLN A 23 -20.65 -10.14 3.45
C GLN A 23 -21.60 -11.21 2.92
N GLU A 24 -22.84 -10.84 2.56
CA GLU A 24 -23.81 -11.72 1.89
C GLU A 24 -23.24 -12.23 0.55
N ALA A 25 -22.67 -11.35 -0.28
CA ALA A 25 -22.07 -11.74 -1.56
C ALA A 25 -20.93 -12.75 -1.40
N LEU A 26 -20.04 -12.51 -0.43
CA LEU A 26 -18.91 -13.38 -0.17
C LEU A 26 -19.33 -14.73 0.38
N SER A 27 -20.32 -14.76 1.29
CA SER A 27 -20.84 -16.03 1.81
C SER A 27 -21.46 -16.86 0.70
N ASP A 28 -22.26 -16.26 -0.15
CA ASP A 28 -22.93 -16.95 -1.24
C ASP A 28 -21.90 -17.51 -2.23
N VAL A 29 -20.92 -16.69 -2.63
CA VAL A 29 -19.85 -17.12 -3.56
C VAL A 29 -18.97 -18.23 -2.97
N LEU A 30 -18.58 -18.13 -1.71
CA LEU A 30 -17.66 -19.11 -1.09
C LEU A 30 -18.35 -20.42 -0.74
N LEU A 31 -19.62 -20.38 -0.35
CA LEU A 31 -20.34 -21.58 0.12
C LEU A 31 -21.05 -22.31 -1.02
N ASP A 32 -21.59 -21.60 -2.01
CA ASP A 32 -22.37 -22.24 -3.08
C ASP A 32 -21.48 -22.81 -4.20
N GLN A 33 -20.18 -22.56 -4.18
CA GLN A 33 -19.28 -22.85 -5.30
C GLN A 33 -18.05 -23.64 -4.85
N PRO A 34 -18.14 -24.98 -4.82
CA PRO A 34 -17.08 -25.83 -4.26
C PRO A 34 -15.75 -25.73 -5.02
N GLY A 35 -15.75 -25.22 -6.26
CA GLY A 35 -14.53 -25.01 -7.06
C GLY A 35 -13.71 -23.77 -6.66
N VAL A 36 -14.32 -22.74 -6.05
CA VAL A 36 -13.65 -21.46 -5.75
C VAL A 36 -12.56 -21.63 -4.69
N LEU A 37 -12.81 -22.41 -3.65
CA LEU A 37 -11.86 -22.65 -2.56
C LEU A 37 -10.60 -23.40 -3.00
N PRO A 38 -10.67 -24.60 -3.60
CA PRO A 38 -9.46 -25.33 -4.00
C PRO A 38 -8.67 -24.58 -5.09
N ALA A 39 -9.35 -23.99 -6.07
CA ALA A 39 -8.69 -23.15 -7.08
C ALA A 39 -8.01 -21.94 -6.44
N GLY A 40 -8.69 -21.28 -5.49
CA GLY A 40 -8.13 -20.16 -4.73
C GLY A 40 -6.88 -20.55 -3.97
N CYS A 41 -6.89 -21.67 -3.25
CA CYS A 41 -5.71 -22.18 -2.54
C CYS A 41 -4.54 -22.45 -3.49
N LEU A 42 -4.78 -23.13 -4.62
CA LEU A 42 -3.74 -23.43 -5.61
C LEU A 42 -3.16 -22.15 -6.24
N LEU A 43 -4.02 -21.21 -6.62
CA LEU A 43 -3.60 -19.92 -7.18
C LEU A 43 -2.84 -19.08 -6.16
N CYS A 44 -3.27 -19.05 -4.90
CA CYS A 44 -2.57 -18.34 -3.82
C CYS A 44 -1.16 -18.89 -3.61
N LEU A 45 -1.00 -20.22 -3.59
CA LEU A 45 0.31 -20.87 -3.49
C LEU A 45 1.18 -20.54 -4.72
N GLY A 46 0.63 -20.73 -5.93
CA GLY A 46 1.35 -20.48 -7.18
C GLY A 46 1.80 -19.02 -7.32
N PHE A 47 0.87 -18.06 -7.25
CA PHE A 47 1.18 -16.64 -7.38
C PHE A 47 2.01 -16.12 -6.22
N GLY A 48 1.76 -16.60 -4.99
CA GLY A 48 2.56 -16.25 -3.82
C GLY A 48 4.03 -16.65 -3.94
N LEU A 49 4.30 -17.88 -4.41
CA LEU A 49 5.67 -18.35 -4.66
C LEU A 49 6.34 -17.53 -5.77
N ILE A 50 5.65 -17.32 -6.90
CA ILE A 50 6.18 -16.50 -8.00
C ILE A 50 6.51 -15.08 -7.51
N ALA A 51 5.61 -14.45 -6.74
CA ALA A 51 5.82 -13.12 -6.20
C ALA A 51 6.97 -13.08 -5.19
N TRP A 52 7.12 -14.11 -4.34
CA TRP A 52 8.20 -14.20 -3.37
C TRP A 52 9.58 -14.19 -4.03
N PHE A 53 9.79 -15.03 -5.03
CA PHE A 53 11.06 -15.11 -5.75
C PHE A 53 11.29 -13.90 -6.66
N SER A 54 10.25 -13.43 -7.35
CA SER A 54 10.35 -12.28 -8.25
C SER A 54 10.62 -10.97 -7.49
N ALA A 55 10.12 -10.84 -6.27
CA ALA A 55 10.29 -9.62 -5.48
C ALA A 55 11.76 -9.32 -5.17
N GLU A 56 12.59 -10.35 -4.96
CA GLU A 56 14.03 -10.16 -4.74
C GLU A 56 14.73 -9.67 -6.01
N HIS A 57 14.45 -10.30 -7.15
CA HIS A 57 15.05 -9.93 -8.44
C HIS A 57 14.63 -8.53 -8.90
N LEU A 58 13.43 -8.08 -8.54
CA LEU A 58 12.88 -6.79 -8.94
C LEU A 58 13.06 -5.68 -7.89
N GLY A 59 13.67 -5.99 -6.74
CA GLY A 59 13.85 -5.05 -5.63
C GLY A 59 12.55 -4.60 -4.97
N TRP A 60 11.51 -5.43 -5.02
CA TRP A 60 10.21 -5.17 -4.39
C TRP A 60 10.18 -5.68 -2.95
N SER A 61 9.28 -5.12 -2.13
CA SER A 61 9.07 -5.65 -0.79
C SER A 61 8.31 -6.99 -0.84
N ARG A 62 8.95 -8.07 -0.35
CA ARG A 62 8.41 -9.45 -0.41
C ARG A 62 7.02 -9.59 0.22
N GLY A 63 6.83 -9.04 1.43
CA GLY A 63 5.56 -9.15 2.15
C GLY A 63 4.36 -8.59 1.38
N PRO A 64 4.35 -7.28 1.04
CA PRO A 64 3.31 -6.69 0.21
C PRO A 64 3.15 -7.35 -1.15
N ALA A 65 4.25 -7.81 -1.78
CA ALA A 65 4.18 -8.52 -3.06
C ALA A 65 3.42 -9.86 -2.95
N VAL A 66 3.72 -10.67 -1.94
CA VAL A 66 2.98 -11.94 -1.69
C VAL A 66 1.51 -11.65 -1.39
N LEU A 67 1.21 -10.68 -0.52
CA LEU A 67 -0.18 -10.36 -0.20
C LEU A 67 -0.96 -9.81 -1.40
N ALA A 68 -0.30 -9.03 -2.26
CA ALA A 68 -0.89 -8.57 -3.52
C ALA A 68 -1.20 -9.75 -4.45
N ALA A 69 -0.27 -10.70 -4.57
CA ALA A 69 -0.42 -11.92 -5.37
C ALA A 69 -1.55 -12.81 -4.84
N THR A 70 -1.67 -12.94 -3.53
CA THR A 70 -2.81 -13.63 -2.87
C THR A 70 -4.14 -12.92 -3.17
N GLY A 71 -4.17 -11.59 -3.08
CA GLY A 71 -5.37 -10.81 -3.43
C GLY A 71 -5.79 -11.00 -4.90
N LEU A 72 -4.81 -11.05 -5.81
CA LEU A 72 -5.04 -11.35 -7.21
C LEU A 72 -5.54 -12.80 -7.42
N ALA A 73 -4.95 -13.78 -6.73
CA ALA A 73 -5.39 -15.17 -6.79
C ALA A 73 -6.85 -15.34 -6.35
N VAL A 74 -7.27 -14.66 -5.29
CA VAL A 74 -8.66 -14.65 -4.84
C VAL A 74 -9.57 -14.04 -5.90
N ALA A 75 -9.19 -12.89 -6.48
CA ALA A 75 -9.97 -12.25 -7.55
C ALA A 75 -10.14 -13.16 -8.78
N VAL A 76 -9.07 -13.80 -9.22
CA VAL A 76 -9.10 -14.73 -10.36
C VAL A 76 -9.94 -15.97 -10.04
N SER A 77 -9.80 -16.55 -8.85
CA SER A 77 -10.61 -17.70 -8.44
C SER A 77 -12.10 -17.36 -8.41
N VAL A 78 -12.46 -16.25 -7.75
CA VAL A 78 -13.86 -15.81 -7.61
C VAL A 78 -14.49 -15.45 -8.96
N THR A 79 -13.72 -14.96 -9.93
CA THR A 79 -14.26 -14.60 -11.26
C THR A 79 -14.41 -15.79 -12.18
N LEU A 80 -13.41 -16.65 -12.27
CA LEU A 80 -13.39 -17.74 -13.23
C LEU A 80 -14.17 -18.96 -12.74
N MET A 81 -14.14 -19.25 -11.43
CA MET A 81 -14.84 -20.40 -10.87
C MET A 81 -16.31 -20.11 -10.57
N ARG A 82 -16.76 -18.87 -10.83
CA ARG A 82 -18.11 -18.43 -10.47
C ARG A 82 -19.24 -19.18 -11.15
N PHE A 83 -18.99 -19.64 -12.36
CA PHE A 83 -19.98 -20.35 -13.16
C PHE A 83 -19.46 -21.75 -13.54
N GLY A 84 -18.41 -22.21 -12.84
CA GLY A 84 -17.68 -23.44 -13.15
C GLY A 84 -18.43 -24.75 -12.88
N SER A 85 -19.65 -24.71 -12.36
CA SER A 85 -20.51 -25.89 -12.37
C SER A 85 -21.36 -25.83 -13.63
N PRO A 86 -21.10 -26.68 -14.66
CA PRO A 86 -21.95 -26.76 -15.83
C PRO A 86 -23.31 -27.27 -15.38
N MET A 87 -24.20 -26.34 -15.03
CA MET A 87 -25.62 -26.62 -14.89
C MET A 87 -26.19 -26.62 -16.30
N PRO A 88 -26.48 -27.79 -16.90
CA PRO A 88 -26.88 -27.91 -18.30
C PRO A 88 -28.14 -27.10 -18.64
N ASP A 89 -28.93 -26.71 -17.63
CA ASP A 89 -30.18 -25.98 -17.79
C ASP A 89 -30.13 -24.51 -17.37
N HIS A 90 -28.95 -23.96 -17.00
CA HIS A 90 -28.90 -22.56 -16.60
C HIS A 90 -29.04 -21.66 -17.85
N PRO A 91 -30.01 -20.73 -17.90
CA PRO A 91 -30.26 -19.89 -19.09
C PRO A 91 -29.07 -19.02 -19.50
N SER A 92 -28.08 -18.85 -18.62
CA SER A 92 -26.81 -18.19 -18.89
C SER A 92 -25.89 -18.97 -19.85
N VAL A 93 -26.05 -20.28 -19.99
CA VAL A 93 -25.25 -21.10 -20.92
C VAL A 93 -25.59 -20.77 -22.39
N ARG A 94 -26.82 -20.33 -22.68
CA ARG A 94 -27.25 -19.99 -24.05
C ARG A 94 -26.59 -18.73 -24.62
N HIS A 95 -25.95 -17.92 -23.78
CA HIS A 95 -25.30 -16.67 -24.16
C HIS A 95 -23.83 -16.64 -23.71
N ALA A 96 -23.29 -17.81 -23.33
CA ALA A 96 -21.88 -17.94 -22.99
C ALA A 96 -21.01 -17.54 -24.20
N GLY A 97 -20.12 -16.57 -24.00
CA GLY A 97 -19.26 -16.03 -25.06
C GLY A 97 -19.74 -14.73 -25.72
N GLU A 98 -20.94 -14.22 -25.38
CA GLU A 98 -21.37 -12.89 -25.81
C GLU A 98 -20.78 -11.80 -24.90
N CYS A 99 -20.17 -10.76 -25.50
CA CYS A 99 -19.75 -9.56 -24.78
C CYS A 99 -20.89 -8.53 -24.76
N ARG A 100 -21.34 -8.17 -23.55
CA ARG A 100 -22.38 -7.17 -23.33
C ARG A 100 -21.76 -5.82 -22.99
N ALA A 101 -22.03 -4.83 -23.84
CA ALA A 101 -21.66 -3.44 -23.61
C ALA A 101 -22.64 -2.78 -22.62
N ASN A 102 -22.27 -2.76 -21.34
CA ASN A 102 -23.00 -2.10 -20.26
C ASN A 102 -22.20 -0.90 -19.71
N SER A 103 -22.91 0.13 -19.25
CA SER A 103 -22.31 1.28 -18.57
C SER A 103 -21.94 0.97 -17.13
N PHE A 104 -20.97 1.69 -16.57
CA PHE A 104 -20.63 1.64 -15.14
C PHE A 104 -21.88 1.77 -14.24
N SER A 105 -21.97 0.93 -13.21
CA SER A 105 -23.08 0.91 -12.26
C SER A 105 -22.59 0.37 -10.92
N LEU A 106 -23.11 0.89 -9.81
CA LEU A 106 -22.86 0.41 -8.43
C LEU A 106 -24.16 0.08 -7.69
N ARG A 107 -25.23 -0.22 -8.44
CA ARG A 107 -26.59 -0.37 -7.88
C ARG A 107 -26.87 -1.76 -7.31
N GLY A 108 -26.09 -2.77 -7.67
CA GLY A 108 -26.29 -4.15 -7.23
C GLY A 108 -25.07 -4.70 -6.49
N VAL A 109 -25.32 -5.82 -5.83
CA VAL A 109 -24.33 -6.52 -4.99
C VAL A 109 -23.14 -6.99 -5.83
N GLN A 110 -23.39 -7.48 -7.05
CA GLN A 110 -22.33 -7.92 -7.96
C GLN A 110 -21.37 -6.80 -8.35
N GLN A 111 -21.93 -5.63 -8.64
CA GLN A 111 -21.13 -4.48 -9.03
C GLN A 111 -20.21 -4.03 -7.90
N TRP A 112 -20.68 -4.09 -6.65
CA TRP A 112 -19.85 -3.85 -5.48
C TRP A 112 -18.78 -4.91 -5.28
N LEU A 113 -19.11 -6.18 -5.49
CA LEU A 113 -18.14 -7.27 -5.41
C LEU A 113 -17.01 -7.04 -6.42
N ASN A 114 -17.34 -6.79 -7.68
CA ASN A 114 -16.36 -6.49 -8.74
C ASN A 114 -15.52 -5.25 -8.38
N LEU A 115 -16.14 -4.17 -7.91
CA LEU A 115 -15.41 -2.98 -7.45
C LEU A 115 -14.39 -3.30 -6.35
N VAL A 116 -14.71 -4.15 -5.38
CA VAL A 116 -13.82 -4.42 -4.24
C VAL A 116 -12.78 -5.50 -4.55
N MET A 117 -13.06 -6.39 -5.49
CA MET A 117 -12.32 -7.63 -5.69
C MET A 117 -10.85 -7.43 -6.10
N LEU A 118 -10.53 -6.51 -7.01
CA LEU A 118 -9.12 -6.19 -7.36
C LEU A 118 -8.49 -5.12 -6.46
N ALA A 119 -9.24 -4.52 -5.53
CA ALA A 119 -8.72 -3.46 -4.67
C ALA A 119 -7.52 -3.92 -3.79
N PRO A 120 -7.53 -5.12 -3.16
CA PRO A 120 -6.37 -5.59 -2.39
C PRO A 120 -5.10 -5.69 -3.24
N PHE A 121 -5.20 -6.21 -4.46
CA PHE A 121 -4.08 -6.26 -5.40
C PHE A 121 -3.57 -4.85 -5.72
N GLY A 122 -4.44 -3.93 -6.13
CA GLY A 122 -4.05 -2.56 -6.49
C GLY A 122 -3.36 -1.81 -5.35
N PHE A 123 -3.87 -1.94 -4.12
CA PHE A 123 -3.27 -1.34 -2.93
C PHE A 123 -1.88 -1.93 -2.62
N LEU A 124 -1.82 -3.25 -2.45
CA LEU A 124 -0.62 -3.93 -1.96
C LEU A 124 0.48 -4.01 -3.01
N ALA A 125 0.14 -4.16 -4.29
CA ALA A 125 1.12 -4.07 -5.38
C ALA A 125 1.71 -2.67 -5.47
N THR A 126 0.91 -1.62 -5.23
CA THR A 126 1.44 -0.25 -5.18
C THR A 126 2.39 -0.03 -4.01
N ILE A 127 2.11 -0.62 -2.85
CA ILE A 127 3.07 -0.62 -1.73
C ILE A 127 4.34 -1.40 -2.10
N ALA A 128 4.19 -2.56 -2.75
CA ALA A 128 5.30 -3.43 -3.13
C ALA A 128 6.26 -2.75 -4.11
N VAL A 129 5.72 -2.12 -5.16
CA VAL A 129 6.47 -1.51 -6.28
C VAL A 129 6.78 -0.03 -6.04
N ARG A 130 6.08 0.61 -5.09
CA ARG A 130 6.11 2.07 -4.80
C ARG A 130 5.72 2.95 -5.98
N ARG A 131 5.09 2.40 -7.03
CA ARG A 131 4.66 3.12 -8.24
C ARG A 131 3.23 2.74 -8.59
N ALA A 132 2.34 3.72 -8.58
CA ALA A 132 0.91 3.47 -8.86
C ALA A 132 0.62 3.28 -10.36
N GLY A 133 1.29 4.03 -11.25
CA GLY A 133 1.02 3.99 -12.70
C GLY A 133 1.12 2.59 -13.32
N PRO A 134 2.25 1.87 -13.14
CA PRO A 134 2.37 0.49 -13.64
C PRO A 134 1.33 -0.46 -13.05
N VAL A 135 0.95 -0.29 -11.77
CA VAL A 135 -0.06 -1.11 -11.11
C VAL A 135 -1.46 -0.83 -11.64
N MET A 136 -1.79 0.43 -11.95
CA MET A 136 -3.06 0.78 -12.59
C MET A 136 -3.18 0.13 -13.97
N PHE A 137 -2.12 0.22 -14.78
CA PHE A 137 -2.08 -0.42 -16.08
C PHE A 137 -2.22 -1.95 -15.96
N ALA A 138 -1.43 -2.58 -15.08
CA ALA A 138 -1.51 -4.01 -14.84
C ALA A 138 -2.91 -4.44 -14.36
N SER A 139 -3.56 -3.66 -13.49
CA SER A 139 -4.91 -3.93 -13.02
C SER A 139 -5.95 -3.88 -14.14
N ALA A 140 -5.87 -2.89 -15.03
CA ALA A 140 -6.73 -2.81 -16.21
C ALA A 140 -6.48 -4.01 -17.15
N SER A 141 -5.22 -4.35 -17.41
CA SER A 141 -4.87 -5.51 -18.25
C SER A 141 -5.38 -6.84 -17.65
N ILE A 142 -5.22 -7.04 -16.35
CA ILE A 142 -5.73 -8.20 -15.62
C ILE A 142 -7.26 -8.25 -15.73
N SER A 143 -7.94 -7.12 -15.51
CA SER A 143 -9.39 -7.07 -15.61
C SER A 143 -9.87 -7.42 -17.01
N ALA A 144 -9.22 -6.91 -18.05
CA ALA A 144 -9.55 -7.25 -19.43
C ALA A 144 -9.28 -8.74 -19.74
N ALA A 145 -8.18 -9.29 -19.20
CA ALA A 145 -7.84 -10.70 -19.36
C ALA A 145 -8.86 -11.63 -18.69
N ILE A 146 -9.41 -11.24 -17.53
CA ILE A 146 -10.47 -11.99 -16.85
C ILE A 146 -11.74 -12.02 -17.69
N GLU A 147 -12.23 -10.87 -18.18
CA GLU A 147 -13.42 -10.81 -19.05
C GLU A 147 -13.23 -11.62 -20.33
N PHE A 148 -12.05 -11.50 -20.94
CA PHE A 148 -11.70 -12.26 -22.13
C PHE A 148 -11.66 -13.77 -21.85
N ALA A 149 -11.09 -14.19 -20.73
CA ALA A 149 -11.07 -15.59 -20.33
C ALA A 149 -12.48 -16.13 -20.08
N GLN A 150 -13.37 -15.35 -19.45
CA GLN A 150 -14.77 -15.73 -19.23
C GLN A 150 -15.52 -15.89 -20.56
N ALA A 151 -15.35 -14.95 -21.51
CA ALA A 151 -15.90 -15.08 -22.86
C ALA A 151 -15.35 -16.30 -23.60
N TYR A 152 -14.03 -16.51 -23.57
CA TYR A 152 -13.36 -17.57 -24.31
C TYR A 152 -13.70 -18.97 -23.78
N THR A 153 -13.80 -19.13 -22.46
CA THR A 153 -14.10 -20.41 -21.82
C THR A 153 -15.59 -20.72 -21.73
N GLY A 154 -16.46 -19.75 -22.05
CA GLY A 154 -17.91 -19.87 -21.86
C GLY A 154 -18.33 -19.97 -20.38
N LEU A 155 -17.43 -19.66 -19.45
CA LEU A 155 -17.67 -19.66 -18.01
C LEU A 155 -18.35 -18.37 -17.53
N GLY A 156 -18.97 -17.59 -18.41
CA GLY A 156 -19.65 -16.36 -18.01
C GLY A 156 -19.99 -15.44 -19.18
N PHE A 157 -20.49 -14.26 -18.81
CA PHE A 157 -20.70 -13.14 -19.72
C PHE A 157 -19.50 -12.22 -19.64
N CYS A 158 -18.99 -11.78 -20.78
CA CYS A 158 -18.06 -10.67 -20.84
C CYS A 158 -18.89 -9.38 -20.67
N GLU A 159 -18.77 -8.70 -19.54
CA GLU A 159 -19.49 -7.45 -19.30
C GLU A 159 -18.49 -6.29 -19.21
N SER A 160 -18.63 -5.30 -20.09
CA SER A 160 -17.78 -4.09 -20.01
C SER A 160 -17.92 -3.38 -18.66
N GLN A 161 -19.05 -3.54 -17.97
CA GLN A 161 -19.28 -3.03 -16.64
C GLN A 161 -18.37 -3.70 -15.59
N ASP A 162 -18.10 -4.99 -15.72
CA ASP A 162 -17.28 -5.74 -14.77
C ASP A 162 -15.80 -5.37 -14.95
N PHE A 163 -15.35 -5.23 -16.20
CA PHE A 163 -14.06 -4.59 -16.52
C PHE A 163 -13.91 -3.22 -15.86
N LEU A 164 -14.90 -2.33 -16.03
CA LEU A 164 -14.85 -0.98 -15.49
C LEU A 164 -14.86 -0.96 -13.96
N ASN A 165 -15.70 -1.77 -13.32
CA ASN A 165 -15.80 -1.83 -11.85
C ASN A 165 -14.50 -2.37 -11.22
N ASN A 166 -14.02 -3.51 -11.71
CA ASN A 166 -12.76 -4.12 -11.27
C ASN A 166 -11.57 -3.14 -11.40
N THR A 167 -11.46 -2.51 -12.58
CA THR A 167 -10.39 -1.53 -12.85
C THR A 167 -10.51 -0.30 -11.96
N ALA A 168 -11.72 0.27 -11.81
CA ALA A 168 -11.94 1.46 -10.98
C ALA A 168 -11.58 1.20 -9.51
N GLY A 169 -11.94 0.03 -8.99
CA GLY A 169 -11.60 -0.39 -7.63
C GLY A 169 -10.10 -0.52 -7.40
N ALA A 170 -9.41 -1.19 -8.31
CA ALA A 170 -7.96 -1.35 -8.27
C ALA A 170 -7.23 0.00 -8.37
N VAL A 171 -7.67 0.88 -9.27
CA VAL A 171 -7.10 2.23 -9.45
C VAL A 171 -7.31 3.08 -8.20
N ALA A 172 -8.51 3.10 -7.62
CA ALA A 172 -8.79 3.83 -6.39
C ALA A 172 -7.89 3.34 -5.24
N ALA A 173 -7.72 2.02 -5.11
CA ALA A 173 -6.87 1.42 -4.10
C ALA A 173 -5.37 1.71 -4.33
N ALA A 174 -4.90 1.69 -5.57
CA ALA A 174 -3.53 2.08 -5.93
C ALA A 174 -3.24 3.55 -5.61
N LEU A 175 -4.19 4.45 -5.90
CA LEU A 175 -4.07 5.87 -5.54
C LEU A 175 -4.04 6.07 -4.02
N ALA A 176 -4.87 5.35 -3.27
CA ALA A 176 -4.85 5.39 -1.80
C ALA A 176 -3.50 4.93 -1.23
N ALA A 177 -2.93 3.83 -1.74
CA ALA A 177 -1.59 3.37 -1.37
C ALA A 177 -0.51 4.41 -1.71
N ARG A 178 -0.61 5.04 -2.88
CA ARG A 178 0.34 6.11 -3.29
C ARG A 178 0.28 7.32 -2.35
N ALA A 179 -0.92 7.73 -1.96
CA ALA A 179 -1.14 8.82 -1.02
C ALA A 179 -0.55 8.48 0.36
N LEU A 180 -0.75 7.24 0.84
CA LEU A 180 -0.16 6.75 2.08
C LEU A 180 1.38 6.80 2.05
N LEU A 181 2.00 6.34 0.97
CA LEU A 181 3.45 6.39 0.78
C LEU A 181 3.99 7.84 0.72
N SER A 182 3.27 8.75 0.05
CA SER A 182 3.64 10.17 0.06
C SER A 182 3.60 10.76 1.47
N ALA A 183 2.58 10.44 2.25
CA ALA A 183 2.42 10.94 3.60
C ALA A 183 3.53 10.41 4.53
N SER A 184 3.92 9.13 4.39
CA SER A 184 5.04 8.57 5.16
C SER A 184 6.38 9.23 4.78
N ASP A 185 6.63 9.42 3.49
CA ASP A 185 7.88 10.05 3.02
C ASP A 185 8.01 11.51 3.52
N LEU A 186 6.90 12.25 3.60
CA LEU A 186 6.87 13.60 4.18
C LEU A 186 7.17 13.58 5.69
N ARG A 187 6.57 12.62 6.42
CA ARG A 187 6.81 12.46 7.86
C ARG A 187 8.29 12.16 8.15
N ASP A 188 8.91 11.28 7.36
CA ASP A 188 10.31 10.91 7.54
C ASP A 188 11.25 12.09 7.28
N ARG A 189 10.97 12.92 6.27
CA ARG A 189 11.72 14.16 6.03
C ARG A 189 11.63 15.14 7.20
N HIS A 190 10.43 15.33 7.76
CA HIS A 190 10.26 16.16 8.96
C HIS A 190 11.05 15.63 10.16
N LEU A 191 11.04 14.30 10.39
CA LEU A 191 11.81 13.68 11.48
C LEU A 191 13.32 13.84 11.28
N LEU A 192 13.81 13.69 10.05
CA LEU A 192 15.22 13.92 9.72
C LEU A 192 15.63 15.39 9.88
N GLN A 193 14.77 16.34 9.51
CA GLN A 193 15.03 17.77 9.68
C GLN A 193 15.15 18.15 11.17
N HIS A 194 14.27 17.61 12.04
CA HIS A 194 14.35 17.83 13.48
C HIS A 194 15.57 17.14 14.13
N ARG A 195 15.98 15.97 13.65
CA ARG A 195 17.20 15.29 14.14
C ARG A 195 18.47 16.02 13.68
N GLY A 196 18.52 16.46 12.42
CA GLY A 196 19.64 17.25 11.88
C GLY A 196 19.83 18.57 12.61
N GLY A 197 18.74 19.28 12.93
CA GLY A 197 18.79 20.50 13.74
C GLY A 197 19.37 20.29 15.13
N ARG A 198 18.99 19.19 15.81
CA ARG A 198 19.56 18.82 17.11
C ARG A 198 21.07 18.53 17.02
N HIS A 199 21.51 17.77 16.02
CA HIS A 199 22.94 17.49 15.85
C HIS A 199 23.77 18.72 15.47
N ARG A 200 23.19 19.66 14.72
CA ARG A 200 23.86 20.93 14.41
C ARG A 200 23.98 21.82 15.66
N MET A 201 22.92 21.89 16.46
CA MET A 201 22.92 22.65 17.72
C MET A 201 23.93 22.09 18.73
N THR A 202 24.07 20.77 18.85
CA THR A 202 25.07 20.17 19.74
C THR A 202 26.50 20.42 19.27
N ARG A 203 26.76 20.33 17.95
CA ARG A 203 28.09 20.69 17.37
C ARG A 203 28.43 22.16 17.58
N ASP A 204 27.49 23.08 17.33
CA ASP A 204 27.74 24.51 17.51
C ASP A 204 27.94 24.87 18.99
N THR A 205 27.19 24.23 19.90
CA THR A 205 27.36 24.43 21.35
C THR A 205 28.71 23.90 21.82
N ALA A 206 29.13 22.73 21.34
CA ALA A 206 30.45 22.17 21.64
C ALA A 206 31.56 23.08 21.10
N ALA A 207 31.47 23.52 19.84
CA ALA A 207 32.44 24.42 19.22
C ALA A 207 32.55 25.77 19.96
N ARG A 208 31.42 26.37 20.36
CA ARG A 208 31.42 27.61 21.16
C ARG A 208 32.04 27.41 22.54
N ARG A 209 31.78 26.28 23.22
CA ARG A 209 32.42 25.96 24.51
C ARG A 209 33.93 25.80 24.35
N THR A 210 34.40 25.12 23.31
CA THR A 210 35.83 24.97 23.03
C THR A 210 36.49 26.32 22.70
N ALA A 211 35.84 27.16 21.89
CA ALA A 211 36.34 28.50 21.57
C ALA A 211 36.40 29.39 22.81
N HIS A 212 35.38 29.36 23.67
CA HIS A 212 35.34 30.12 24.92
C HIS A 212 36.43 29.67 25.90
N ALA A 213 36.64 28.36 26.06
CA ALA A 213 37.72 27.82 26.89
C ALA A 213 39.11 28.26 26.40
N ARG A 214 39.34 28.21 25.08
CA ARG A 214 40.59 28.72 24.47
C ARG A 214 40.80 30.22 24.73
N ALA A 215 39.74 31.01 24.65
CA ALA A 215 39.81 32.45 24.92
C ALA A 215 40.16 32.75 26.40
N ILE A 216 39.62 31.97 27.36
CA ILE A 216 39.98 32.10 28.78
C ILE A 216 41.46 31.78 29.01
N VAL A 217 41.94 30.66 28.45
CA VAL A 217 43.34 30.24 28.58
C VAL A 217 44.28 31.28 27.97
N ALA A 218 43.94 31.83 26.79
CA ALA A 218 44.71 32.89 26.16
C ALA A 218 44.78 34.17 27.02
N ARG A 219 43.66 34.61 27.60
CA ARG A 219 43.63 35.78 28.51
C ARG A 219 44.45 35.54 29.77
N HIS A 220 44.39 34.36 30.37
CA HIS A 220 45.21 34.02 31.53
C HIS A 220 46.71 34.03 31.20
N ALA A 221 47.10 33.46 30.04
CA ALA A 221 48.48 33.47 29.59
C ALA A 221 49.00 34.89 29.28
N GLU A 222 48.14 35.79 28.81
CA GLU A 222 48.50 37.20 28.60
C GLU A 222 48.61 37.95 29.94
N ASN A 223 47.68 37.73 30.88
CA ASN A 223 47.77 38.30 32.22
C ASN A 223 49.07 37.89 32.93
N TRP A 224 49.44 36.60 32.87
CA TRP A 224 50.71 36.10 33.43
C TRP A 224 51.95 36.79 32.85
N ARG A 225 51.92 37.19 31.57
CA ARG A 225 53.02 37.97 30.96
C ARG A 225 53.04 39.42 31.42
N ARG A 226 51.89 39.99 31.78
CA ARG A 226 51.76 41.38 32.22
C ARG A 226 52.03 41.56 33.71
N THR A 227 51.89 40.53 34.55
CA THR A 227 52.23 40.63 35.97
C THR A 227 53.75 40.72 36.14
N PRO A 228 54.30 41.88 36.58
CA PRO A 228 55.71 42.02 36.87
C PRO A 228 55.95 41.46 38.28
N ALA A 229 56.07 40.14 38.40
CA ALA A 229 56.44 39.51 39.65
C ALA A 229 57.59 38.50 39.42
N ALA A 230 58.71 38.78 40.09
CA ALA A 230 59.82 37.87 40.34
C ALA A 230 60.80 37.58 39.18
N ARG A 231 61.19 38.58 38.38
CA ARG A 231 62.46 38.53 37.62
C ARG A 231 63.68 39.09 38.38
N ALA A 232 63.53 39.41 39.66
CA ALA A 232 64.62 39.78 40.54
C ALA A 232 64.96 38.61 41.47
N GLY A 233 65.43 37.50 40.89
CA GLY A 233 66.21 36.52 41.62
C GLY A 233 67.57 37.16 41.92
N GLY A 234 67.69 37.70 43.13
CA GLY A 234 68.98 38.13 43.67
C GLY A 234 69.93 36.94 43.73
N THR A 235 71.07 37.07 43.07
CA THR A 235 72.26 36.25 43.25
C THR A 235 72.74 36.43 44.69
N ARG A 236 72.44 35.47 45.58
CA ARG A 236 73.15 35.34 46.85
C ARG A 236 74.50 34.71 46.57
N ASP A 237 75.54 35.52 46.74
CA ASP A 237 76.94 35.14 46.73
C ASP A 237 77.29 34.42 48.04
N PRO A 238 77.72 33.15 48.02
CA PRO A 238 78.19 32.45 49.21
C PRO A 238 79.73 32.44 49.21
N GLY A 239 80.38 33.49 49.74
CA GLY A 239 81.84 33.55 49.73
C GLY A 239 82.47 34.58 50.66
N GLY A 240 82.50 34.30 51.96
CA GLY A 240 83.27 35.09 52.93
C GLY A 240 83.54 34.30 54.20
N GLY A 241 84.67 33.58 54.22
CA GLY A 241 85.18 32.87 55.38
C GLY A 241 86.68 33.09 55.53
N TRP A 242 87.03 33.73 56.65
CA TRP A 242 88.32 33.86 57.37
C TRP A 242 89.46 34.61 56.71
#